data_AF-A0A2P5YBD4-F1
#
_entry.id   AF-A0A2P5YBD4-F1
#
_cell.length_a   1.000
_cell.length_b   1.000
_cell.length_c   1.000
_cell.angle_alpha   90.00
_cell.angle_beta   90.00
_cell.angle_gamma   90.00
#
_symmetry.space_group_name_H-M   'P 1'
#
loop_
_entity.id
_entity.type
_entity.pdbx_description
1 polymer ?
#
loop_
_entity_poly.entity_id
_entity_poly.type
_entity_poly.pdbx_seq_one_letter_code
_entity_poly.pdbx_strand_id
1 'polypeptide(L)'
;MRSRFWRLSMPVGETRDHPLVNPFGPWSPSLEAVKLDPILVIVGGSELLKDRAEDYATRLKDMGKKIEYVEFHGKEHGYFNYHPYSDAAIQTLQLINTFMSANSV
;
A
#
# COMPACT_ATOMS: atom_id res chain seq x y z
N MET A 1 -18.97 -7.17 -2.72
CA MET A 1 -18.60 -5.83 -2.24
C MET A 1 -17.44 -5.18 -3.02
N ARG A 2 -16.42 -5.94 -3.48
CA ARG A 2 -15.17 -5.41 -4.09
C ARG A 2 -15.22 -4.86 -5.52
N SER A 3 -16.10 -5.37 -6.39
CA SER A 3 -16.11 -4.93 -7.82
C SER A 3 -16.71 -3.53 -8.01
N ARG A 4 -17.63 -3.13 -7.12
CA ARG A 4 -18.37 -1.87 -7.26
C ARG A 4 -17.50 -0.65 -6.97
N PHE A 5 -16.66 -0.69 -5.93
CA PHE A 5 -15.76 0.41 -5.62
C PHE A 5 -14.81 0.69 -6.78
N TRP A 6 -14.13 -0.33 -7.30
CA TRP A 6 -13.27 -0.17 -8.48
C TRP A 6 -14.02 0.40 -9.68
N ARG A 7 -15.20 -0.13 -10.00
CA ARG A 7 -16.01 0.36 -11.14
C ARG A 7 -16.45 1.82 -10.97
N LEU A 8 -16.68 2.27 -9.74
CA LEU A 8 -17.06 3.67 -9.45
C LEU A 8 -15.86 4.61 -9.43
N SER A 9 -14.65 4.09 -9.20
CA SER A 9 -13.41 4.85 -9.13
C SER A 9 -12.65 4.96 -10.46
N MET A 10 -13.16 4.35 -11.53
CA MET A 10 -12.53 4.34 -12.86
C MET A 10 -13.44 5.00 -13.90
N PRO A 11 -12.86 5.53 -14.99
CA PRO A 11 -13.65 5.98 -16.14
C PRO A 11 -14.57 4.88 -16.67
N VAL A 12 -15.70 5.26 -17.25
CA VAL A 12 -16.68 4.31 -17.79
C VAL A 12 -16.05 3.53 -18.94
N GLY A 13 -16.19 2.20 -18.92
CA GLY A 13 -15.62 1.30 -19.92
C GLY A 13 -14.23 0.77 -19.57
N GLU A 14 -13.59 1.30 -18.53
CA GLU A 14 -12.25 0.89 -18.11
C GLU A 14 -12.23 -0.39 -17.29
N THR A 15 -11.07 -1.03 -17.29
CA THR A 15 -10.81 -2.27 -16.56
C THR A 15 -9.87 -2.04 -15.39
N ARG A 16 -9.63 -3.08 -14.58
CA ARG A 16 -8.69 -3.01 -13.44
C ARG A 16 -7.23 -2.77 -13.83
N ASP A 17 -6.91 -2.84 -15.12
CA ASP A 17 -5.59 -2.52 -15.65
C ASP A 17 -5.41 -1.04 -15.96
N HIS A 18 -6.43 -0.22 -15.69
CA HIS A 18 -6.30 1.23 -15.77
C HIS A 18 -5.21 1.72 -14.79
N PRO A 19 -4.31 2.65 -15.20
CA PRO A 19 -3.15 3.04 -14.38
C PRO A 19 -3.47 3.61 -13.00
N LEU A 20 -4.67 4.19 -12.82
CA LEU A 20 -5.14 4.66 -11.51
C LEU A 20 -5.43 3.52 -10.51
N VAL A 21 -5.60 2.28 -10.99
CA VAL A 21 -5.94 1.11 -10.18
C VAL A 21 -4.81 0.10 -10.10
N ASN A 22 -4.05 -0.04 -11.19
CA ASN A 22 -2.93 -0.97 -11.28
C ASN A 22 -1.68 -0.22 -11.76
N PRO A 23 -0.80 0.25 -10.88
CA PRO A 23 0.41 0.98 -11.28
C PRO A 23 1.42 0.12 -12.06
N PHE A 24 1.22 -1.20 -12.13
CA PHE A 24 2.04 -2.13 -12.92
C PHE A 24 1.25 -2.83 -14.03
N GLY A 25 0.08 -2.28 -14.37
CA GLY A 25 -0.73 -2.76 -15.49
C GLY A 25 -0.05 -2.55 -16.83
N PRO A 26 -0.50 -3.25 -17.90
CA PRO A 26 0.07 -3.13 -19.24
C PRO A 26 0.03 -1.71 -19.81
N TRP A 27 -0.88 -0.87 -19.31
CA TRP A 27 -1.05 0.52 -19.75
C TRP A 27 -0.39 1.53 -18.83
N SER A 28 0.26 1.07 -17.75
CA SER A 28 0.86 1.94 -16.75
C SER A 28 2.26 2.36 -17.15
N PRO A 29 2.64 3.64 -16.94
CA PRO A 29 4.00 4.09 -17.19
C PRO A 29 4.97 3.38 -16.23
N SER A 30 6.18 3.10 -16.70
CA SER A 30 7.21 2.49 -15.85
C SER A 30 7.60 3.44 -14.71
N LEU A 31 7.68 2.88 -13.49
CA LEU A 31 8.13 3.58 -12.29
C LEU A 31 9.65 3.50 -12.10
N GLU A 32 10.37 2.75 -12.94
CA GLU A 32 11.83 2.58 -12.82
C GLU A 32 12.58 3.91 -12.90
N ALA A 33 12.26 4.74 -13.89
CA ALA A 33 12.90 6.06 -14.07
C ALA A 33 12.38 7.13 -13.11
N VAL A 34 11.27 6.89 -12.42
CA VAL A 34 10.64 7.88 -11.53
C VAL A 34 11.39 7.93 -10.20
N LYS A 35 11.85 9.11 -9.79
CA LYS A 35 12.41 9.31 -8.45
C LYS A 35 11.27 9.36 -7.44
N LEU A 36 11.14 8.30 -6.66
CA LEU A 36 10.20 8.22 -5.54
C LEU A 36 10.97 8.44 -4.24
N ASP A 37 10.34 9.16 -3.31
CA ASP A 37 10.79 9.24 -1.93
C ASP A 37 10.62 7.87 -1.24
N PRO A 38 11.26 7.65 -0.07
CA PRO A 38 11.05 6.44 0.70
C PRO A 38 9.56 6.17 0.95
N ILE A 39 9.14 4.91 0.84
CA ILE A 39 7.74 4.51 1.03
C ILE A 39 7.65 3.46 2.14
N LEU A 40 6.77 3.71 3.09
CA LEU A 40 6.34 2.73 4.10
C LEU A 40 5.02 2.10 3.68
N VAL A 41 4.98 0.77 3.58
CA VAL A 41 3.79 -0.02 3.26
C VAL A 41 3.43 -0.85 4.48
N ILE A 42 2.29 -0.54 5.11
CA ILE A 42 1.77 -1.26 6.29
C ILE A 42 0.53 -2.05 5.89
N VAL A 43 0.51 -3.35 6.20
CA VAL A 43 -0.57 -4.26 5.80
C VAL A 43 -1.03 -5.10 6.98
N GLY A 44 -2.34 -5.34 7.11
CA GLY A 44 -2.88 -6.33 8.03
C GLY A 44 -2.81 -7.74 7.42
N GLY A 45 -2.37 -8.74 8.17
CA GLY A 45 -2.19 -10.12 7.66
C GLY A 45 -3.50 -10.81 7.25
N SER A 46 -4.65 -10.31 7.71
CA SER A 46 -5.99 -10.78 7.32
C SER A 46 -6.67 -9.85 6.30
N GLU A 47 -5.94 -8.89 5.73
CA GLU A 47 -6.43 -7.98 4.69
C GLU A 47 -6.68 -8.73 3.37
N LEU A 48 -7.83 -8.44 2.77
CA LEU A 48 -8.29 -9.05 1.54
C LEU A 48 -7.47 -8.64 0.31
N LEU A 49 -6.84 -7.47 0.36
CA LEU A 49 -5.93 -6.94 -0.64
C LEU A 49 -4.45 -7.10 -0.26
N LYS A 50 -4.12 -7.91 0.75
CA LYS A 50 -2.74 -8.11 1.23
C LYS A 50 -1.79 -8.43 0.07
N ASP A 51 -2.11 -9.44 -0.72
CA ASP A 51 -1.26 -9.90 -1.83
C ASP A 51 -0.96 -8.79 -2.85
N ARG A 52 -1.91 -7.86 -3.06
CA ARG A 52 -1.68 -6.70 -3.95
C ARG A 52 -0.72 -5.68 -3.32
N ALA A 53 -0.80 -5.46 -2.02
CA ALA A 53 0.10 -4.56 -1.32
C ALA A 53 1.53 -5.14 -1.22
N GLU A 54 1.64 -6.45 -1.02
CA GLU A 54 2.91 -7.18 -1.03
C GLU A 54 3.57 -7.17 -2.42
N ASP A 55 2.81 -7.46 -3.49
CA ASP A 55 3.29 -7.37 -4.87
C ASP A 55 3.74 -5.94 -5.21
N TYR A 56 3.00 -4.92 -4.75
CA TYR A 56 3.39 -3.52 -4.93
C TYR A 56 4.72 -3.19 -4.26
N ALA A 57 4.90 -3.58 -2.99
CA ALA A 57 6.13 -3.34 -2.26
C ALA A 57 7.32 -4.08 -2.89
N THR A 58 7.10 -5.34 -3.31
CA THR A 58 8.13 -6.18 -3.92
C THR A 58 8.60 -5.61 -5.25
N ARG A 59 7.68 -5.28 -6.17
CA ARG A 59 8.04 -4.71 -7.48
C ARG A 59 8.80 -3.40 -7.35
N LEU A 60 8.36 -2.51 -6.45
CA LEU A 60 9.10 -1.25 -6.23
C LEU A 60 10.49 -1.49 -5.66
N LYS A 61 10.62 -2.45 -4.74
CA LYS A 61 11.93 -2.84 -4.20
C LYS A 61 12.85 -3.39 -5.30
N ASP A 62 12.33 -4.24 -6.18
CA ASP A 62 13.07 -4.79 -7.32
C ASP A 62 13.49 -3.71 -8.32
N MET A 63 12.70 -2.63 -8.46
CA MET A 63 13.05 -1.42 -9.21
C MET A 63 14.05 -0.50 -8.47
N GLY A 64 14.63 -0.94 -7.36
CA GLY A 64 15.62 -0.19 -6.57
C GLY A 64 15.04 0.96 -5.75
N LYS A 65 13.72 0.99 -5.51
CA LYS A 65 13.09 2.02 -4.66
C LYS A 65 13.32 1.70 -3.19
N LYS A 66 13.35 2.74 -2.36
CA LYS A 66 13.46 2.60 -0.90
C LYS A 66 12.10 2.26 -0.31
N ILE A 67 11.85 0.97 -0.10
CA ILE A 67 10.58 0.45 0.41
C ILE A 67 10.79 -0.23 1.76
N GLU A 68 9.98 0.14 2.75
CA GLU A 68 9.82 -0.56 4.01
C GLU A 68 8.44 -1.23 4.02
N TYR A 69 8.39 -2.55 4.14
CA TYR A 69 7.14 -3.31 4.19
C TYR A 69 6.98 -3.92 5.57
N VAL A 70 5.84 -3.67 6.21
CA VAL A 70 5.52 -4.19 7.55
C VAL A 70 4.13 -4.82 7.53
N GLU A 71 4.07 -6.08 7.97
CA GLU A 71 2.83 -6.83 8.12
C GLU A 71 2.47 -6.99 9.60
N PHE A 72 1.24 -6.63 9.95
CA PHE A 72 0.65 -6.91 11.26
C PHE A 72 -0.19 -8.19 11.19
N HIS A 73 0.36 -9.30 11.66
CA HIS A 73 -0.28 -10.61 11.60
C HIS A 73 -1.70 -10.62 12.21
N GLY A 74 -2.63 -11.28 11.53
CA GLY A 74 -4.02 -11.45 11.98
C GLY A 74 -4.87 -10.17 11.97
N LYS A 75 -4.34 -9.02 11.53
CA LYS A 75 -5.09 -7.77 11.49
C LYS A 75 -5.87 -7.61 10.19
N GLU A 76 -7.10 -7.15 10.31
CA GLU A 76 -8.02 -6.89 9.19
C GLU A 76 -7.92 -5.45 8.66
N HIS A 77 -8.68 -5.15 7.61
CA HIS A 77 -8.77 -3.80 7.05
C HIS A 77 -9.12 -2.78 8.14
N GLY A 78 -8.32 -1.72 8.25
CA GLY A 78 -8.61 -0.62 9.16
C GLY A 78 -8.56 -0.98 10.65
N TYR A 79 -7.87 -2.05 11.05
CA TYR A 79 -7.74 -2.47 12.45
C TYR A 79 -7.38 -1.33 13.42
N PHE A 80 -6.53 -0.40 12.99
CA PHE A 80 -6.09 0.74 13.79
C PHE A 80 -7.12 1.87 13.88
N ASN A 81 -8.12 1.89 13.00
CA ASN A 81 -9.27 2.80 13.09
C ASN A 81 -10.36 2.24 14.02
N TYR A 82 -10.61 0.93 13.96
CA TYR A 82 -11.62 0.27 14.79
C TYR A 82 -11.16 0.07 16.24
N HIS A 83 -9.86 -0.16 16.46
CA HIS A 83 -9.25 -0.36 17.77
C HIS A 83 -8.05 0.57 17.99
N PRO A 84 -8.28 1.90 18.09
CA PRO A 84 -7.22 2.91 18.08
C PRO A 84 -6.27 2.84 19.29
N TYR A 85 -6.70 2.22 20.39
CA TYR A 85 -5.89 2.05 21.60
C TYR A 85 -5.28 0.64 21.73
N SER A 86 -5.42 -0.21 20.70
CA SER A 86 -4.77 -1.52 20.72
C SER A 86 -3.26 -1.38 20.55
N ASP A 87 -2.50 -2.36 21.06
CA ASP A 87 -1.04 -2.40 20.89
C ASP A 87 -0.63 -2.30 19.42
N ALA A 88 -1.37 -2.95 18.52
CA ALA A 88 -1.11 -2.89 17.09
C ALA A 88 -1.33 -1.48 16.51
N ALA A 89 -2.36 -0.76 16.96
CA ALA A 89 -2.60 0.62 16.52
C ALA A 89 -1.50 1.57 17.03
N ILE A 90 -1.11 1.42 18.30
CA ILE A 90 -0.02 2.20 18.91
C ILE A 90 1.31 1.94 18.19
N GLN A 91 1.64 0.67 17.93
CA GLN A 91 2.84 0.27 17.17
C GLN A 91 2.81 0.82 15.74
N THR A 92 1.64 0.84 15.09
CA THR A 92 1.48 1.44 13.75
C THR A 92 1.82 2.93 13.77
N LEU A 93 1.34 3.68 14.76
CA LEU A 93 1.64 5.11 14.90
C LEU A 93 3.12 5.36 15.22
N GLN A 94 3.72 4.54 16.09
CA GLN A 94 5.15 4.61 16.39
C GLN A 94 6.01 4.34 15.16
N LEU A 95 5.63 3.36 14.35
CA LEU A 95 6.31 3.03 13.09
C LEU A 95 6.23 4.20 12.10
N ILE A 96 5.05 4.78 11.91
CA ILE A 96 4.86 5.98 11.06
C ILE A 96 5.75 7.12 11.56
N ASN A 97 5.75 7.42 12.86
CA ASN A 97 6.56 8.50 13.42
C ASN A 97 8.07 8.27 13.26
N THR A 98 8.51 7.02 13.45
CA THR A 98 9.92 6.63 13.28
C THR A 98 10.33 6.77 11.82
N PHE A 99 9.50 6.28 10.91
CA PHE A 99 9.73 6.39 9.47
C PHE A 99 9.80 7.84 9.01
N MET A 100 8.86 8.67 9.46
CA MET A 100 8.85 10.10 9.14
C MET A 100 10.11 10.79 9.69
N SER A 101 10.46 10.54 10.95
CA SER A 101 11.67 11.12 11.57
C SER A 101 12.95 10.72 10.84
N ALA A 102 13.06 9.45 10.41
CA ALA A 102 14.23 8.93 9.71
C ALA A 102 14.38 9.47 8.28
N ASN A 103 13.29 9.95 7.67
CA ASN A 103 13.25 10.42 6.28
C ASN A 103 12.88 11.89 6.14
N SER A 104 12.78 12.63 7.26
CA SER A 104 12.62 14.09 7.26
C SER A 104 13.94 14.73 6.86
N VAL A 105 13.92 15.59 5.85
CA VAL A 105 15.06 16.38 5.38
C VAL A 105 15.24 17.61 6.27
#